data_AF-A0A8S9PX13-F1
#
_entry.id   AF-A0A8S9PX13-F1
#
_cell.length_a   1.000
_cell.length_b   1.000
_cell.length_c   1.000
_cell.angle_alpha   90.00
_cell.angle_beta   90.00
_cell.angle_gamma   90.00
#
_symmetry.space_group_name_H-M   'P 1'
#
loop_
_entity.id
_entity.type
_entity.pdbx_description
1 polymer ?
#
loop_
_entity_poly.entity_id
_entity_poly.type
_entity_poly.pdbx_seq_one_letter_code
_entity_poly.pdbx_strand_id
1 'polypeptide(L)'
;MSNSNPNTERIEELNAILRKTYAEDEEFWRQRSRIQWLNGGNRNSTFFHAVTRGRRACNKFSIIENEAGQAFFEENHIVQTFV
;
A
#
# COMPACT_ATOMS: atom_id res chain seq x y z
N MET A 1 -17.50 25.44 30.50
CA MET A 1 -18.52 25.43 29.44
C MET A 1 -17.78 25.26 28.13
N SER A 2 -17.72 24.04 27.57
CA SER A 2 -17.07 23.81 26.28
C SER A 2 -17.82 24.60 25.21
N ASN A 3 -17.10 25.45 24.48
CA ASN A 3 -17.67 26.32 23.47
C ASN A 3 -18.49 25.49 22.47
N SER A 4 -19.81 25.60 22.56
CA SER A 4 -20.79 24.79 21.82
C SER A 4 -21.11 25.47 20.48
N ASN A 5 -20.08 25.68 19.66
CA ASN A 5 -20.28 25.95 18.24
C ASN A 5 -19.25 25.11 17.48
N PRO A 6 -19.64 23.96 16.90
CA PRO A 6 -18.77 23.27 15.98
C PRO A 6 -18.44 24.24 14.84
N ASN A 7 -17.16 24.46 14.60
CA ASN A 7 -16.72 25.27 13.46
C ASN A 7 -17.02 24.47 12.18
N THR A 8 -18.23 24.65 11.65
CA THR A 8 -18.78 23.89 10.51
C THR A 8 -17.87 23.98 9.29
N GLU A 9 -17.33 25.17 9.01
CA GLU A 9 -16.37 25.38 7.92
C GLU A 9 -15.13 24.48 8.11
N ARG A 10 -14.59 24.43 9.34
CA ARG A 10 -13.43 23.59 9.63
C ARG A 10 -13.73 22.10 9.48
N ILE A 11 -14.93 21.67 9.85
CA ILE A 11 -15.35 20.27 9.71
C ILE A 11 -15.48 19.90 8.22
N GLU A 12 -16.05 20.80 7.41
CA GLU A 12 -16.20 20.61 5.97
C GLU A 12 -14.84 20.56 5.25
N GLU A 13 -13.91 21.46 5.60
CA GLU A 13 -12.53 21.43 5.10
C GLU A 13 -11.84 20.10 5.40
N LEU A 14 -11.90 19.64 6.66
CA LEU A 14 -11.27 18.39 7.07
C LEU A 14 -11.89 17.18 6.34
N ASN A 15 -13.21 17.18 6.15
CA ASN A 15 -13.89 16.14 5.40
C ASN A 15 -13.54 16.16 3.90
N ALA A 16 -13.29 17.32 3.32
CA ALA A 16 -12.82 17.43 1.94
C ALA A 16 -11.41 16.88 1.77
N ILE A 17 -10.50 17.23 2.69
CA ILE A 17 -9.13 16.71 2.71
C ILE A 17 -9.16 15.19 2.88
N LEU A 18 -9.93 14.67 3.84
CA LEU A 18 -10.03 13.24 4.11
C LEU A 18 -10.52 12.45 2.89
N ARG A 19 -11.55 12.95 2.20
CA ARG A 19 -12.05 12.32 0.98
C ARG A 19 -11.00 12.31 -0.14
N LYS A 20 -10.27 13.41 -0.29
CA LYS A 20 -9.18 13.51 -1.28
C LYS A 20 -8.07 12.52 -0.99
N THR A 21 -7.56 12.49 0.24
CA THR A 21 -6.47 11.58 0.63
C THR A 21 -6.88 10.13 0.47
N TYR A 22 -8.13 9.79 0.81
CA TYR A 22 -8.61 8.43 0.61
C TYR A 22 -8.69 8.05 -0.86
N ALA A 23 -9.16 8.93 -1.75
CA ALA A 23 -9.20 8.66 -3.18
C ALA A 23 -7.79 8.42 -3.77
N GLU A 24 -6.80 9.20 -3.34
CA GLU A 24 -5.40 9.05 -3.75
C GLU A 24 -4.83 7.70 -3.28
N ASP A 25 -5.06 7.33 -2.01
CA ASP A 25 -4.66 6.02 -1.47
C ASP A 25 -5.35 4.88 -2.22
N GLU A 26 -6.64 5.02 -2.50
CA GLU A 26 -7.43 4.05 -3.24
C GLU A 26 -6.81 3.81 -4.63
N GLU A 27 -6.49 4.87 -5.38
CA GLU A 27 -5.83 4.77 -6.68
C GLU A 27 -4.43 4.13 -6.60
N PHE A 28 -3.63 4.50 -5.60
CA PHE A 28 -2.32 3.89 -5.38
C PHE A 28 -2.41 2.37 -5.16
N TRP A 29 -3.34 1.91 -4.31
CA TRP A 29 -3.52 0.48 -4.06
C TRP A 29 -4.17 -0.27 -5.23
N ARG A 30 -5.01 0.41 -6.02
CA ARG A 30 -5.54 -0.13 -7.28
C ARG A 30 -4.42 -0.50 -8.23
N GLN A 31 -3.48 0.41 -8.46
CA GLN A 31 -2.33 0.18 -9.35
C GLN A 31 -1.43 -0.97 -8.83
N ARG A 32 -1.16 -1.01 -7.52
CA ARG A 32 -0.25 -2.00 -6.93
C ARG A 32 -0.83 -3.40 -6.78
N SER A 33 -2.14 -3.52 -6.56
CA SER A 33 -2.80 -4.82 -6.36
C SER A 33 -2.91 -5.63 -7.66
N ARG A 34 -2.86 -4.98 -8.83
CA ARG A 34 -3.05 -5.60 -10.16
C ARG A 34 -4.33 -6.45 -10.24
N ILE A 35 -5.41 -5.98 -9.61
CA ILE A 35 -6.74 -6.60 -9.63
C ILE A 35 -7.76 -5.58 -10.12
N GLN A 36 -8.67 -6.01 -10.99
CA GLN A 36 -9.81 -5.20 -11.41
C GLN A 36 -10.71 -4.93 -10.21
N TRP A 37 -10.88 -3.66 -9.86
CA TRP A 37 -11.68 -3.28 -8.71
C TRP A 37 -13.15 -3.65 -8.88
N LEU A 38 -13.71 -4.25 -7.83
CA LEU A 38 -15.15 -4.44 -7.70
C LEU A 38 -15.78 -3.07 -7.42
N ASN A 39 -16.83 -2.70 -8.17
CA ASN A 39 -17.54 -1.40 -8.11
C ASN A 39 -18.23 -1.08 -6.74
N GLY A 40 -17.88 -1.76 -5.65
CA GLY A 40 -18.56 -1.74 -4.34
C GLY A 40 -18.03 -0.77 -3.28
N GLY A 41 -17.16 0.19 -3.62
CA GLY A 41 -16.69 1.25 -2.71
C GLY A 41 -15.74 0.79 -1.57
N ASN A 42 -15.67 1.59 -0.50
CA ASN A 42 -14.69 1.58 0.63
C ASN A 42 -14.51 0.26 1.42
N ARG A 43 -15.15 -0.85 1.01
CA ARG A 43 -14.94 -2.18 1.60
C ARG A 43 -13.73 -2.93 1.03
N ASN A 44 -13.07 -2.31 0.07
CA ASN A 44 -12.06 -2.90 -0.77
C ASN A 44 -10.62 -2.73 -0.23
N SER A 45 -10.39 -1.76 0.65
CA SER A 45 -9.06 -1.34 1.10
C SER A 45 -8.31 -2.49 1.79
N THR A 46 -8.94 -3.19 2.74
CA THR A 46 -8.32 -4.30 3.47
C THR A 46 -8.00 -5.50 2.57
N PHE A 47 -8.89 -5.82 1.63
CA PHE A 47 -8.68 -6.87 0.63
C PHE A 47 -7.47 -6.53 -0.26
N PHE A 48 -7.41 -5.31 -0.80
CA PHE A 48 -6.29 -4.90 -1.66
C PHE A 48 -4.97 -4.78 -0.92
N HIS A 49 -4.98 -4.37 0.36
CA HIS A 49 -3.79 -4.45 1.21
C HIS A 49 -3.33 -5.90 1.40
N ALA A 50 -4.24 -6.83 1.68
CA ALA A 50 -3.91 -8.25 1.86
C ALA A 50 -3.34 -8.86 0.57
N VAL A 51 -3.97 -8.60 -0.58
CA VAL A 51 -3.49 -9.02 -1.90
C VAL A 51 -2.12 -8.44 -2.20
N THR A 52 -1.92 -7.14 -1.97
CA THR A 52 -0.63 -6.48 -2.25
C THR A 52 0.48 -7.05 -1.36
N ARG A 53 0.19 -7.35 -0.09
CA ARG A 53 1.13 -8.06 0.80
C ARG A 53 1.46 -9.45 0.30
N GLY A 54 0.46 -10.24 -0.12
CA GLY A 54 0.67 -11.56 -0.70
C GLY A 54 1.55 -11.52 -1.94
N ARG A 55 1.27 -10.60 -2.88
CA ARG A 55 2.11 -10.39 -4.07
C ARG A 55 3.53 -9.97 -3.71
N ARG A 56 3.72 -9.07 -2.73
CA ARG A 56 5.06 -8.70 -2.26
C ARG A 56 5.81 -9.90 -1.68
N ALA A 57 5.13 -10.77 -0.93
CA ALA A 57 5.73 -11.98 -0.38
C ALA A 57 6.13 -12.96 -1.49
N CYS A 58 5.26 -13.20 -2.48
CA CYS A 58 5.57 -14.09 -3.61
C CYS A 58 6.67 -13.53 -4.53
N ASN A 59 6.69 -12.22 -4.74
CA ASN A 59 7.70 -11.55 -5.59
C ASN A 59 8.99 -11.23 -4.83
N LYS A 60 9.06 -11.53 -3.53
CA LYS A 60 10.30 -11.39 -2.78
C LYS A 60 11.26 -12.47 -3.27
N PHE A 61 12.33 -12.06 -3.94
CA PHE A 61 13.46 -12.95 -4.23
C PHE A 61 14.03 -13.40 -2.89
N SER A 62 13.57 -14.57 -2.43
CA SER A 62 13.92 -15.10 -1.12
C SER A 62 15.29 -15.80 -1.16
N ILE A 63 15.75 -16.16 -2.36
CA ILE A 63 17.03 -16.82 -2.60
C ILE A 63 17.56 -16.32 -3.95
N ILE A 64 18.81 -15.86 -3.97
CA ILE A 64 19.58 -15.63 -5.20
C ILE A 64 20.85 -16.43 -5.10
N GLU A 65 21.19 -17.15 -6.17
CA GLU A 65 22.41 -17.92 -6.30
C GLU A 65 23.41 -17.15 -7.17
N ASN A 66 24.66 -17.05 -6.71
CA ASN A 66 25.74 -16.49 -7.52
C ASN A 66 26.33 -17.55 -8.48
N GLU A 67 27.20 -17.15 -9.39
CA GLU A 67 27.88 -18.06 -10.35
C GLU A 67 28.70 -19.17 -9.68
N ALA A 68 29.05 -19.02 -8.39
CA ALA A 68 29.75 -20.02 -7.60
C ALA A 68 28.81 -20.99 -6.86
N GLY A 69 27.50 -20.92 -7.07
CA GLY A 69 26.49 -21.79 -6.44
C GLY A 69 26.18 -21.46 -4.98
N GLN A 70 26.53 -20.25 -4.51
CA GLN A 70 26.27 -19.80 -3.15
C GLN A 70 24.93 -19.09 -3.08
N ALA A 71 24.03 -19.60 -2.25
CA ALA A 71 22.69 -19.07 -2.03
C ALA A 71 22.68 -17.95 -0.97
N PHE A 72 22.14 -16.79 -1.31
CA PHE A 72 21.95 -15.65 -0.40
C PHE A 72 20.48 -15.51 -0.01
N PHE A 73 20.22 -15.51 1.30
CA PHE A 73 18.87 -15.52 1.88
C PHE A 73 18.39 -14.13 2.36
N GLU A 74 19.29 -13.14 2.37
CA GLU A 74 19.02 -11.82 2.93
C GLU A 74 18.95 -10.75 1.84
N GLU A 75 17.87 -9.96 1.90
CA GLU A 75 17.53 -8.88 0.97
C GLU A 75 18.65 -7.81 0.86
N ASN A 76 19.44 -7.62 1.94
CA ASN A 76 20.59 -6.72 1.97
C ASN A 76 21.78 -7.20 1.13
N HIS A 77 21.96 -8.52 0.98
CA HIS A 77 23.06 -9.11 0.23
C HIS A 77 22.76 -9.21 -1.27
N ILE A 78 21.47 -9.33 -1.64
CA ILE A 78 20.99 -9.37 -3.03
C ILE A 78 21.38 -8.10 -3.81
N VAL A 79 21.37 -6.93 -3.17
CA VAL A 79 21.71 -5.65 -3.81
C VAL A 79 23.20 -5.58 -4.18
N GLN A 80 24.08 -6.29 -3.46
CA GLN A 80 25.52 -6.31 -3.74
C GLN A 80 25.93 -7.28 -4.85
N THR A 81 25.08 -8.24 -5.23
CA THR A 81 25.41 -9.23 -6.27
C THR A 81 25.25 -8.68 -7.69
N PHE A 82 24.56 -7.55 -7.88
CA PHE A 82 24.35 -6.92 -9.19
C PHE A 82 25.41 -5.86 -9.57
N VAL A 83 26.66 -6.05 -9.14
CA VAL A 83 27.81 -5.23 -9.57
C VAL A 83 28.48 -5.85 -10.79
#